data_AF-A0ABD5DT70-F1
#
_entry.id   AF-A0ABD5DT70-F1
#
_cell.length_a   1.000
_cell.length_b   1.000
_cell.length_c   1.000
_cell.angle_alpha   90.00
_cell.angle_beta   90.00
_cell.angle_gamma   90.00
#
_symmetry.space_group_name_H-M   'P 1'
#
loop_
_entity.id
_entity.type
_entity.pdbx_description
1 polymer ?
#
loop_
_entity_poly.entity_id
_entity_poly.type
_entity_poly.pdbx_seq_one_letter_code
_entity_poly.pdbx_strand_id
1 'polypeptide(L)'
;GPDYGMPKYYDVITDSVGLCNQRIHYSRVFRMDGIKLPYWQAIAENLWGQSVIERLEDRLTIFDSATLGAGQLIYKAHLRTYKVKGLRTLIAAGGRMYDALVEQINQIRLWQSNEGLTLMDAEDTYEAHQYSFAGLDNILMQFGQQIAGALG
;
A
#
# COMPACT_ATOMS: atom_id res chain seq x y z
N GLY A 1 -25.46 16.98 -38.12
CA GLY A 1 -26.14 17.40 -36.89
C GLY A 1 -25.16 17.37 -35.74
N PRO A 2 -25.47 18.01 -34.60
CA PRO A 2 -24.57 18.08 -33.43
C PRO A 2 -24.10 16.71 -32.93
N ASP A 3 -24.91 15.65 -33.09
CA ASP A 3 -24.61 14.28 -32.63
C ASP A 3 -24.05 13.35 -33.74
N TYR A 4 -23.53 13.92 -34.82
CA TYR A 4 -23.02 13.12 -35.94
C TYR A 4 -21.74 12.35 -35.55
N GLY A 5 -21.76 11.03 -35.71
CA GLY A 5 -20.64 10.14 -35.36
C GLY A 5 -20.72 9.51 -33.96
N MET A 6 -21.79 9.78 -33.20
CA MET A 6 -22.01 9.25 -31.85
C MET A 6 -22.88 7.98 -31.83
N PRO A 7 -22.83 7.16 -30.75
CA PRO A 7 -23.66 5.97 -30.60
C PRO A 7 -25.15 6.31 -30.54
N LYS A 8 -25.99 5.52 -31.23
CA LYS A 8 -27.47 5.67 -31.17
C LYS A 8 -28.06 5.07 -29.89
N TYR A 9 -27.40 4.06 -29.34
CA TYR A 9 -27.85 3.31 -28.18
C TYR A 9 -26.67 3.06 -27.23
N TYR A 10 -26.95 3.06 -25.93
CA TYR A 10 -26.02 2.69 -24.86
C TYR A 10 -26.55 1.44 -24.16
N ASP A 11 -25.70 0.43 -24.03
CA ASP A 11 -26.05 -0.83 -23.37
C ASP A 11 -25.50 -0.82 -21.94
N VAL A 12 -26.36 -1.12 -20.96
CA VAL A 12 -25.99 -1.19 -19.54
C VAL A 12 -25.54 -2.61 -19.21
N ILE A 13 -24.23 -2.80 -19.08
CA ILE A 13 -23.58 -4.13 -18.98
C ILE A 13 -23.49 -4.62 -17.51
N THR A 14 -23.49 -3.69 -16.55
CA THR A 14 -23.42 -3.99 -15.11
C THR A 14 -24.81 -4.24 -14.54
N ASP A 15 -24.88 -5.04 -13.48
CA ASP A 15 -26.08 -5.30 -12.70
C ASP A 15 -26.46 -4.07 -11.85
N SER A 16 -26.77 -2.97 -12.53
CA SER A 16 -27.24 -1.74 -11.90
C SER A 16 -28.69 -1.91 -11.50
N VAL A 17 -29.01 -1.65 -10.24
CA VAL A 17 -30.37 -1.76 -9.68
C VAL A 17 -31.36 -0.99 -10.57
N GLY A 18 -32.21 -1.72 -11.29
CA GLY A 18 -33.32 -1.19 -12.10
C GLY A 18 -33.07 -1.03 -13.61
N LEU A 19 -31.84 -1.16 -14.10
CA LEU A 19 -31.49 -0.97 -15.54
C LEU A 19 -30.58 -2.07 -16.11
N CYS A 20 -30.47 -3.20 -15.41
CA CYS A 20 -29.63 -4.32 -15.85
C CYS A 20 -30.00 -4.80 -17.26
N ASN A 21 -28.98 -4.88 -18.12
CA ASN A 21 -29.08 -5.35 -19.52
C ASN A 21 -30.09 -4.56 -20.39
N GLN A 22 -30.36 -3.30 -20.05
CA GLN A 22 -31.23 -2.45 -20.86
C GLN A 22 -30.44 -1.68 -21.92
N ARG A 23 -31.07 -1.52 -23.08
CA ARG A 23 -30.60 -0.67 -24.18
C ARG A 23 -31.31 0.68 -24.12
N ILE A 24 -30.55 1.74 -23.86
CA ILE A 24 -31.07 3.09 -23.67
C ILE A 24 -30.75 3.93 -24.91
N HIS A 25 -31.76 4.64 -25.44
CA HIS A 25 -31.59 5.55 -26.57
C HIS A 25 -30.79 6.81 -26.16
N TYR A 26 -29.93 7.33 -27.03
CA TYR A 26 -29.04 8.47 -26.74
C TYR A 26 -29.77 9.70 -26.19
N SER A 27 -31.02 9.93 -26.58
CA SER A 27 -31.84 11.05 -26.08
C SER A 27 -32.16 11.00 -24.59
N ARG A 28 -31.90 9.86 -23.92
CA ARG A 28 -32.16 9.64 -22.48
C ARG A 28 -30.86 9.53 -21.66
N VAL A 29 -29.72 9.77 -22.29
CA VAL A 29 -28.39 9.67 -21.66
C VAL A 29 -27.70 11.00 -21.81
N PHE A 30 -27.22 11.56 -20.70
CA PHE A 30 -26.28 12.66 -20.72
C PHE A 30 -24.87 12.10 -20.60
N ARG A 31 -24.05 12.32 -21.63
CA ARG A 31 -22.69 11.79 -21.71
C ARG A 31 -21.69 12.82 -21.22
N MET A 32 -20.88 12.44 -20.24
CA MET A 32 -19.75 13.23 -19.76
C MET A 32 -18.47 12.52 -20.20
N ASP A 33 -17.85 13.04 -21.26
CA ASP A 33 -16.58 12.52 -21.74
C ASP A 33 -15.40 13.12 -20.98
N GLY A 34 -14.37 12.30 -20.77
CA GLY A 34 -13.08 12.74 -20.25
C GLY A 34 -12.28 13.53 -21.29
N ILE A 35 -10.96 13.34 -21.28
CA ILE A 35 -10.06 14.03 -22.20
C ILE A 35 -10.35 13.58 -23.64
N LYS A 36 -10.47 14.54 -24.56
CA LYS A 36 -10.75 14.26 -25.97
C LYS A 36 -9.57 13.55 -26.63
N LEU A 37 -9.82 12.33 -27.11
CA LEU A 37 -8.85 11.50 -27.81
C LEU A 37 -8.81 11.79 -29.33
N PRO A 38 -7.69 11.50 -30.01
CA PRO A 38 -7.63 11.47 -31.47
C PRO A 38 -8.63 10.44 -32.05
N TYR A 39 -9.11 10.67 -33.26
CA TYR A 39 -10.20 9.90 -33.88
C TYR A 39 -10.02 8.37 -33.79
N TRP A 40 -8.85 7.85 -34.16
CA TRP A 40 -8.56 6.41 -34.13
C TRP A 40 -8.53 5.82 -32.72
N GLN A 41 -8.02 6.59 -31.75
CA GLN A 41 -7.93 6.16 -30.36
C GLN A 41 -9.29 6.23 -29.66
N ALA A 42 -10.10 7.24 -29.98
CA ALA A 42 -11.48 7.31 -29.55
C ALA A 42 -12.29 6.10 -30.05
N ILE A 43 -12.11 5.67 -31.30
CA ILE A 43 -12.81 4.47 -31.82
C ILE A 43 -12.46 3.22 -31.00
N ALA A 44 -11.18 3.04 -30.64
CA ALA A 44 -10.75 1.91 -29.83
C ALA A 44 -11.41 1.93 -28.44
N GLU A 45 -11.58 3.12 -27.85
CA GLU A 45 -12.25 3.34 -26.57
C GLU A 45 -13.79 3.41 -26.68
N ASN A 46 -14.42 2.82 -27.71
CA ASN A 46 -15.87 2.90 -27.93
C ASN A 46 -16.42 4.35 -27.96
N LEU A 47 -15.62 5.24 -28.51
CA LEU A 47 -15.78 6.69 -28.60
C LEU A 47 -15.59 7.44 -27.27
N TRP A 48 -15.39 6.77 -26.13
CA TRP A 48 -15.19 7.42 -24.83
C TRP A 48 -13.92 8.28 -24.81
N GLY A 49 -13.94 9.33 -23.98
CA GLY A 49 -12.74 10.12 -23.70
C GLY A 49 -11.80 9.38 -22.74
N GLN A 50 -10.52 9.74 -22.76
CA GLN A 50 -9.53 9.17 -21.85
C GLN A 50 -9.80 9.62 -20.41
N SER A 51 -9.64 8.70 -19.46
CA SER A 51 -9.74 9.03 -18.04
C SER A 51 -8.54 9.88 -17.59
N VAL A 52 -8.81 10.93 -16.81
CA VAL A 52 -7.75 11.76 -16.20
C VAL A 52 -6.92 10.91 -15.20
N ILE A 53 -7.57 9.96 -14.54
CA ILE A 53 -6.94 9.08 -13.54
C ILE A 53 -6.02 8.06 -14.20
N GLU A 54 -6.39 7.56 -15.38
CA GLU A 54 -5.58 6.55 -16.10
C GLU A 54 -4.19 7.08 -16.44
N ARG A 55 -4.06 8.38 -16.77
CA ARG A 55 -2.76 9.02 -16.97
C ARG A 55 -1.92 9.09 -15.67
N LEU A 56 -2.57 9.11 -14.51
CA LEU A 56 -1.94 9.19 -13.20
C LEU A 56 -1.63 7.80 -12.61
N GLU A 57 -2.22 6.73 -13.14
CA GLU A 57 -2.15 5.38 -12.57
C GLU A 57 -0.71 4.92 -12.29
N ASP A 58 0.20 5.12 -13.24
CA ASP A 58 1.62 4.79 -13.08
C ASP A 58 2.24 5.50 -11.86
N ARG A 59 1.93 6.79 -11.67
CA ARG A 59 2.46 7.59 -10.57
C ARG A 59 1.81 7.22 -9.24
N LEU A 60 0.51 6.93 -9.26
CA LEU A 60 -0.24 6.49 -8.10
C LEU A 60 0.29 5.14 -7.59
N THR A 61 0.55 4.21 -8.50
CA THR A 61 1.11 2.88 -8.21
C THR A 61 2.50 2.97 -7.58
N ILE A 62 3.35 3.86 -8.09
CA ILE A 62 4.69 4.09 -7.53
C ILE A 62 4.59 4.68 -6.12
N PHE A 63 3.70 5.64 -5.90
CA PHE A 63 3.50 6.25 -4.58
C PHE A 63 2.98 5.25 -3.55
N ASP A 64 2.02 4.41 -3.92
CA ASP A 64 1.52 3.33 -3.07
C ASP A 64 2.64 2.35 -2.70
N SER A 65 3.40 1.91 -3.69
CA SER A 65 4.55 1.02 -3.49
C SER A 65 5.62 1.62 -2.57
N ALA A 66 5.93 2.92 -2.74
CA ALA A 66 6.88 3.63 -1.89
C ALA A 66 6.39 3.74 -0.44
N THR A 67 5.09 4.00 -0.25
CA THR A 67 4.45 4.08 1.07
C THR A 67 4.46 2.73 1.78
N LEU A 68 4.15 1.65 1.04
CA LEU A 68 4.25 0.28 1.55
C LEU A 68 5.70 -0.08 1.92
N GLY A 69 6.67 0.27 1.08
CA GLY A 69 8.09 0.05 1.35
C GLY A 69 8.61 0.83 2.57
N ALA A 70 8.20 2.09 2.71
CA ALA A 70 8.47 2.92 3.89
C ALA A 70 7.91 2.28 5.17
N GLY A 71 6.66 1.81 5.13
CA GLY A 71 6.06 1.10 6.26
C GLY A 71 6.85 -0.14 6.66
N GLN A 72 7.25 -0.97 5.69
CA GLN A 72 8.07 -2.15 5.96
C GLN A 72 9.43 -1.81 6.59
N LEU A 73 10.06 -0.72 6.16
CA LEU A 73 11.31 -0.25 6.76
C LEU A 73 11.11 0.17 8.21
N ILE A 74 10.05 0.94 8.51
CA ILE A 74 9.70 1.33 9.88
C ILE A 74 9.50 0.09 10.76
N TYR A 75 8.76 -0.91 10.28
CA TYR A 75 8.60 -2.17 11.02
C TYR A 75 9.93 -2.88 11.28
N LYS A 76 10.86 -2.89 10.31
CA LYS A 76 12.20 -3.47 10.49
C LYS A 76 13.06 -2.66 11.45
N ALA A 77 12.90 -1.34 11.52
CA ALA A 77 13.68 -0.51 12.44
C ALA A 77 13.34 -0.74 13.91
N HIS A 78 12.16 -1.24 14.20
CA HIS A 78 11.77 -1.63 15.55
C HIS A 78 12.17 -3.07 15.91
N LEU A 79 12.92 -3.77 15.04
CA LEU A 79 13.43 -5.09 15.37
C LEU A 79 14.49 -5.00 16.48
N ARG A 80 14.22 -5.75 17.55
CA ARG A 80 15.10 -5.92 18.70
C ARG A 80 15.78 -7.27 18.58
N THR A 81 17.11 -7.31 18.62
CA THR A 81 17.87 -8.57 18.55
C THR A 81 18.32 -8.94 19.96
N TYR A 82 18.01 -10.19 20.36
CA TYR A 82 18.43 -10.77 21.63
C TYR A 82 19.37 -11.93 21.33
N LYS A 83 20.64 -11.83 21.75
CA LYS A 83 21.64 -12.88 21.53
C LYS A 83 21.77 -13.69 22.81
N VAL A 84 21.55 -15.01 22.69
CA VAL A 84 21.71 -15.98 23.78
C VAL A 84 22.79 -16.99 23.40
N LYS A 85 23.71 -17.24 24.31
CA LYS A 85 24.77 -18.24 24.16
C LYS A 85 24.17 -19.65 24.20
N GLY A 86 24.47 -20.48 23.19
CA GLY A 86 23.98 -21.87 23.15
C GLY A 86 22.49 -22.02 22.80
N LEU A 87 21.84 -21.01 22.23
CA LEU A 87 20.43 -21.06 21.84
C LEU A 87 20.09 -22.28 20.97
N ARG A 88 20.97 -22.63 20.02
CA ARG A 88 20.73 -23.77 19.11
C ARG A 88 20.69 -25.11 19.84
N THR A 89 21.56 -25.30 20.84
CA THR A 89 21.58 -26.52 21.65
C THR A 89 20.39 -26.58 22.61
N LEU A 90 19.94 -25.43 23.13
CA LEU A 90 18.74 -25.32 23.96
C LEU A 90 17.46 -25.66 23.18
N ILE A 91 17.30 -25.13 21.95
CA ILE A 91 16.17 -25.44 21.07
C ILE A 91 16.18 -26.93 20.69
N ALA A 92 17.35 -27.49 20.38
CA ALA A 92 17.50 -28.89 20.00
C ALA A 92 17.28 -29.86 21.17
N ALA A 93 17.63 -29.46 22.40
CA ALA A 93 17.44 -30.28 23.60
C ALA A 93 15.96 -30.38 24.00
N GLY A 94 15.18 -29.31 23.78
CA GLY A 94 13.75 -29.27 24.13
C GLY A 94 13.46 -29.46 25.62
N GLY A 95 12.19 -29.28 26.01
CA GLY A 95 11.72 -29.53 27.38
C GLY A 95 11.89 -28.34 28.33
N ARG A 96 12.00 -28.64 29.63
CA ARG A 96 11.82 -27.67 30.74
C ARG A 96 12.77 -26.45 30.70
N MET A 97 13.95 -26.61 30.10
CA MET A 97 14.93 -25.53 29.92
C MET A 97 14.56 -24.57 28.77
N TYR A 98 13.90 -25.08 27.73
CA TYR A 98 13.36 -24.23 26.66
C TYR A 98 12.16 -23.42 27.15
N ASP A 99 11.26 -24.05 27.90
CA ASP A 99 10.10 -23.36 28.49
C ASP A 99 10.53 -22.25 29.46
N ALA A 100 11.58 -22.48 30.26
CA ALA A 100 12.16 -21.46 31.14
C ALA A 100 12.74 -20.27 30.36
N LEU A 101 13.37 -20.51 29.21
CA LEU A 101 13.90 -19.45 28.34
C LEU A 101 12.79 -18.65 27.66
N VAL A 102 11.70 -19.31 27.24
CA VAL A 102 10.51 -18.63 26.70
C VAL A 102 9.86 -17.75 27.76
N GLU A 103 9.72 -18.24 29.00
CA GLU A 103 9.22 -17.45 30.13
C GLU A 103 10.13 -16.26 30.44
N GLN A 104 11.45 -16.45 30.41
CA GLN A 104 12.41 -15.34 30.57
C GLN A 104 12.21 -14.26 29.50
N ILE A 105 12.06 -14.64 28.23
CA ILE A 105 11.82 -13.69 27.13
C ILE A 105 10.48 -12.97 27.29
N ASN A 106 9.43 -13.69 27.71
CA ASN A 106 8.11 -13.11 27.96
C ASN A 106 8.15 -12.11 29.13
N GLN A 107 8.89 -12.41 30.19
CA GLN A 107 9.12 -11.48 31.28
C GLN A 107 9.87 -10.24 30.76
N ILE A 108 10.99 -10.41 30.06
CA ILE A 108 11.75 -9.27 29.49
C ILE A 108 10.83 -8.38 28.63
N ARG A 109 9.96 -8.96 27.81
CA ARG A 109 8.96 -8.22 27.02
C ARG A 109 7.97 -7.42 27.87
N LEU A 110 7.51 -7.99 28.98
CA LEU A 110 6.58 -7.34 29.93
C LEU A 110 7.24 -6.18 30.69
N TRP A 111 8.49 -6.34 31.10
CA TRP A 111 9.25 -5.32 31.84
C TRP A 111 9.84 -4.24 30.92
N GLN A 112 9.82 -4.44 29.60
CA GLN A 112 10.24 -3.45 28.60
C GLN A 112 9.19 -2.33 28.38
N SER A 113 8.74 -1.71 29.47
CA SER A 113 7.93 -0.49 29.44
C SER A 113 8.81 0.74 29.64
N ASN A 114 8.33 1.92 29.24
CA ASN A 114 9.07 3.18 29.35
C ASN A 114 9.41 3.59 30.79
N GLU A 115 8.78 2.93 31.77
CA GLU A 115 8.94 3.15 33.21
C GLU A 115 9.53 1.91 33.92
N GLY A 116 9.75 0.82 33.17
CA GLY A 116 10.22 -0.46 33.68
C GLY A 116 11.73 -0.63 33.57
N LEU A 117 12.34 -1.18 34.62
CA LEU A 117 13.74 -1.61 34.57
C LEU A 117 13.81 -2.97 33.86
N THR A 118 14.51 -3.04 32.73
CA THR A 118 14.76 -4.31 32.05
C THR A 118 15.89 -5.04 32.79
N LEU A 119 15.58 -6.16 33.45
CA LEU A 119 16.59 -7.07 34.02
C LEU A 119 17.08 -8.05 32.96
N MET A 120 18.39 -8.20 32.84
CA MET A 120 19.05 -9.13 31.92
C MET A 120 20.21 -9.84 32.61
N ASP A 121 20.53 -11.04 32.15
CA ASP A 121 21.73 -11.76 32.60
C ASP A 121 22.99 -11.16 31.97
N ALA A 122 24.12 -11.21 32.67
CA ALA A 122 25.36 -10.52 32.29
C ALA A 122 26.01 -11.07 31.01
N GLU A 123 25.71 -12.33 30.63
CA GLU A 123 26.20 -12.92 29.37
C GLU A 123 25.29 -12.62 28.16
N ASP A 124 24.07 -12.09 28.37
CA ASP A 124 23.11 -11.82 27.30
C ASP A 124 23.26 -10.39 26.76
N THR A 125 23.32 -10.24 25.44
CA THR A 125 23.44 -8.92 24.80
C THR A 125 22.14 -8.53 24.09
N TYR A 126 21.58 -7.38 24.46
CA TYR A 126 20.45 -6.75 23.80
C TYR A 126 20.93 -5.63 22.88
N GLU A 127 20.59 -5.73 21.60
CA GLU A 127 20.88 -4.70 20.60
C GLU A 127 19.56 -4.13 20.06
N ALA A 128 19.38 -2.82 20.28
CA ALA A 128 18.32 -2.06 19.62
C ALA A 128 18.96 -1.28 18.46
N HIS A 129 18.69 -1.72 17.23
CA HIS A 129 19.15 -1.01 16.05
C HIS A 129 18.22 0.17 15.78
N GLN A 130 18.61 1.36 16.23
CA GLN A 130 17.91 2.59 15.86
C GLN A 130 18.29 2.98 14.44
N TYR A 131 17.41 2.70 13.48
CA TYR A 131 17.56 3.24 12.12
C TYR A 131 17.05 4.67 12.10
N SER A 132 17.93 5.61 11.79
CA SER A 132 17.53 6.98 11.47
C SER A 132 17.16 7.04 9.99
N PHE A 133 15.88 7.23 9.70
CA PHE A 133 15.38 7.39 8.34
C PHE A 133 15.54 8.84 7.88
N ALA A 134 16.78 9.24 7.57
CA ALA A 134 17.04 10.55 6.96
C ALA A 134 16.59 10.54 5.48
N GLY A 135 15.74 11.48 5.09
CA GLY A 135 15.39 11.74 3.68
C GLY A 135 14.20 10.96 3.12
N LEU A 136 13.59 10.04 3.88
CA LEU A 136 12.36 9.34 3.46
C LEU A 136 11.20 10.32 3.25
N ASP A 137 11.08 11.30 4.13
CA ASP A 137 10.07 12.37 4.05
C ASP A 137 10.20 13.19 2.76
N ASN A 138 11.43 13.56 2.36
CA ASN A 138 11.68 14.27 1.11
C ASN A 138 11.27 13.45 -0.12
N ILE A 139 11.48 12.14 -0.11
CA ILE A 139 11.11 11.25 -1.22
C ILE A 139 9.59 11.12 -1.31
N LEU A 140 8.90 10.90 -0.18
CA LEU A 140 7.44 10.84 -0.14
C LEU A 140 6.80 12.16 -0.58
N MET A 141 7.36 13.29 -0.14
CA MET A 141 6.89 14.62 -0.53
C MET A 141 7.11 14.91 -2.02
N GLN A 142 8.24 14.47 -2.60
CA GLN A 142 8.47 14.57 -4.05
C GLN A 142 7.48 13.74 -4.86
N PHE A 143 7.13 12.54 -4.40
CA PHE A 143 6.09 11.74 -5.08
C PHE A 143 4.70 12.39 -4.97
N GLY A 144 4.36 12.95 -3.81
CA GLY A 144 3.14 13.73 -3.64
C GLY A 144 3.07 14.94 -4.58
N GLN A 145 4.19 15.64 -4.78
CA GLN A 145 4.30 16.75 -5.73
C GLN A 145 4.16 16.30 -7.19
N GLN A 146 4.73 15.14 -7.57
CA GLN A 146 4.56 14.59 -8.92
C GLN A 146 3.10 14.26 -9.22
N ILE A 147 2.36 13.75 -8.23
CA ILE A 147 0.92 13.48 -8.35
C ILE A 147 0.14 14.78 -8.49
N ALA A 148 0.40 15.77 -7.64
CA ALA A 148 -0.26 17.07 -7.70
C ALA A 148 0.01 17.80 -9.02
N GLY A 149 1.24 17.75 -9.54
CA GLY A 149 1.61 18.34 -10.82
C GLY A 149 1.07 17.60 -12.05
N ALA A 150 0.63 16.35 -11.90
CA ALA A 150 -0.02 15.60 -12.98
C ALA A 150 -1.53 15.87 -13.09
N LEU A 151 -2.13 16.47 -12.05
CA LEU A 151 -3.55 16.87 -11.99
C LEU A 151 -3.79 18.31 -12.49
N GLY A 152 -2.73 19.09 -12.73
CA GLY A 152 -2.77 20.52 -13.12
C GLY A 152 -2.23 20.79 -14.52
#